data_AF-A9Z1C7-F1
#
_entry.id   AF-A9Z1C7-F1
#
_cell.length_a   1.000
_cell.length_b   1.000
_cell.length_c   1.000
_cell.angle_alpha   90.00
_cell.angle_beta   90.00
_cell.angle_gamma   90.00
#
_symmetry.space_group_name_H-M   'P 1'
#
loop_
_entity.id
_entity.type
_entity.pdbx_description
1 polymer ?
#
loop_
_entity_poly.entity_id
_entity_poly.type
_entity_poly.pdbx_seq_one_letter_code
_entity_poly.pdbx_strand_id
1 'polypeptide(L)'
;FKDILRIDHMWILPNLTKLSLNFNKIEVIEHIEMLTELKELNLSFNLIEKIENLDTLINLETLSLYSNKIKKIENLESLEKLEILSIGKNLINSIQGVDRFRFMNSLRVLNLEGNPIAQNPDFPLSQYVITLLPNLHYYEYTFIKSEMREKAQIRFSRELREIEYLQEKEIQARELQAREESEARRLASSFVDHLDGNQLFDSFWRDDADGRVLMLVGQQAQELAEEYEKDVFELTQEIYKLGLKRFVERDEEIRDFMDNLLDGQKELQSSGQKEIEDFLLYKATIFDEARITLRLLEQNVMHGDDEDSLENIKLSDTMHKLNVNFEDSLNDMWLVLMSQELHLHETIEESTTNFHRKISDMMSKFLEASQSFFVQLRE
;
A
#
# COMPACT_ATOMS: atom_id res chain seq x y z
N PHE A 1 21.68 -14.52 12.42
CA PHE A 1 22.70 -13.52 12.81
C PHE A 1 22.65 -13.33 14.31
N LYS A 2 23.78 -13.09 14.97
CA LYS A 2 23.87 -12.85 16.42
C LYS A 2 24.55 -11.50 16.65
N ASP A 3 24.23 -10.84 17.76
CA ASP A 3 24.80 -9.55 18.19
C ASP A 3 24.49 -8.36 17.26
N ILE A 4 23.39 -8.41 16.50
CA ILE A 4 22.89 -7.22 15.79
C ILE A 4 22.45 -6.18 16.82
N LEU A 5 22.98 -4.96 16.71
CA LEU A 5 22.61 -3.81 17.54
C LEU A 5 21.57 -2.92 16.87
N ARG A 6 21.58 -2.88 15.53
CA ARG A 6 20.78 -1.98 14.70
C ARG A 6 20.30 -2.67 13.45
N ILE A 7 19.06 -2.40 13.06
CA ILE A 7 18.49 -2.82 11.78
C ILE A 7 18.89 -1.79 10.72
N ASP A 8 19.47 -2.21 9.61
CA ASP A 8 19.93 -1.28 8.56
C ASP A 8 19.99 -2.01 7.20
N HIS A 9 20.08 -1.26 6.10
CA HIS A 9 20.19 -1.77 4.73
C HIS A 9 19.02 -2.64 4.26
N MET A 10 17.83 -2.51 4.87
CA MET A 10 16.64 -3.29 4.50
C MET A 10 16.02 -2.85 3.18
N TRP A 11 16.34 -1.66 2.68
CA TRP A 11 15.83 -1.12 1.41
C TRP A 11 16.17 -1.97 0.18
N ILE A 12 17.16 -2.86 0.27
CA ILE A 12 17.54 -3.77 -0.82
C ILE A 12 16.58 -4.98 -0.95
N LEU A 13 15.68 -5.19 0.01
CA LEU A 13 14.77 -6.34 0.08
C LEU A 13 13.28 -5.91 0.08
N PRO A 14 12.80 -5.19 -0.94
CA PRO A 14 11.44 -4.61 -0.93
C PRO A 14 10.32 -5.67 -0.87
N ASN A 15 10.57 -6.89 -1.37
CA ASN A 15 9.60 -7.98 -1.42
C ASN A 15 9.73 -8.98 -0.25
N LEU A 16 10.43 -8.59 0.84
CA LEU A 16 10.65 -9.49 1.96
C LEU A 16 9.36 -9.77 2.72
N THR A 17 8.95 -11.04 2.78
CA THR A 17 7.72 -11.46 3.47
C THR A 17 7.95 -11.96 4.88
N LYS A 18 9.19 -12.36 5.23
CA LYS A 18 9.55 -12.89 6.55
C LYS A 18 10.90 -12.35 7.01
N LEU A 19 10.95 -11.79 8.21
CA LEU A 19 12.15 -11.24 8.82
C LEU A 19 12.31 -11.78 10.25
N SER A 20 13.38 -12.53 10.49
CA SER A 20 13.73 -13.07 11.82
C SER A 20 15.04 -12.47 12.32
N LEU A 21 14.93 -11.64 13.35
CA LEU A 21 16.03 -10.95 14.02
C LEU A 21 16.05 -11.27 15.53
N ASN A 22 15.57 -12.45 15.90
CA ASN A 22 15.55 -12.91 17.27
C ASN A 22 16.95 -13.24 17.82
N PHE A 23 17.12 -13.16 19.14
CA PHE A 23 18.40 -13.35 19.85
C PHE A 23 19.50 -12.37 19.43
N ASN A 24 19.16 -11.09 19.39
CA ASN A 24 20.08 -10.00 19.12
C ASN A 24 20.07 -8.99 20.28
N LYS A 25 20.61 -7.80 20.06
CA LYS A 25 20.75 -6.73 21.05
C LYS A 25 20.11 -5.43 20.53
N ILE A 26 19.04 -5.56 19.75
CA ILE A 26 18.32 -4.43 19.15
C ILE A 26 17.56 -3.71 20.26
N GLU A 27 17.73 -2.39 20.36
CA GLU A 27 17.04 -1.54 21.35
C GLU A 27 15.89 -0.73 20.74
N VAL A 28 15.94 -0.49 19.42
CA VAL A 28 14.99 0.35 18.69
C VAL A 28 14.57 -0.37 17.41
N ILE A 29 13.28 -0.33 17.11
CA ILE A 29 12.73 -0.77 15.82
C ILE A 29 12.89 0.41 14.86
N GLU A 30 13.72 0.28 13.83
CA GLU A 30 13.97 1.34 12.84
C GLU A 30 14.35 0.72 11.49
N HIS A 31 14.23 1.47 10.40
CA HIS A 31 14.61 1.07 9.04
C HIS A 31 13.94 -0.21 8.55
N ILE A 32 12.67 -0.41 8.90
CA ILE A 32 11.83 -1.49 8.39
C ILE A 32 10.55 -0.99 7.73
N GLU A 33 10.30 0.32 7.76
CA GLU A 33 9.07 0.96 7.30
C GLU A 33 8.81 0.73 5.79
N MET A 34 9.87 0.48 5.02
CA MET A 34 9.80 0.18 3.60
C MET A 34 9.41 -1.27 3.28
N LEU A 35 9.37 -2.17 4.26
CA LEU A 35 9.08 -3.59 4.07
C LEU A 35 7.56 -3.86 4.03
N THR A 36 6.83 -3.20 3.14
CA THR A 36 5.35 -3.23 3.10
C THR A 36 4.78 -4.62 2.80
N GLU A 37 5.55 -5.52 2.20
CA GLU A 37 5.17 -6.92 1.92
C GLU A 37 5.42 -7.89 3.09
N LEU A 38 5.93 -7.39 4.22
CA LEU A 38 6.29 -8.22 5.37
C LEU A 38 5.04 -8.79 6.05
N LYS A 39 5.01 -10.12 6.18
CA LYS A 39 3.95 -10.90 6.83
C LYS A 39 4.36 -11.43 8.20
N GLU A 40 5.64 -11.78 8.38
CA GLU A 40 6.14 -12.31 9.64
C GLU A 40 7.37 -11.53 10.13
N LEU A 41 7.28 -10.98 11.33
CA LEU A 41 8.37 -10.26 11.99
C LEU A 41 8.66 -10.88 13.36
N ASN A 42 9.87 -11.41 13.53
CA ASN A 42 10.33 -11.95 14.80
C ASN A 42 11.51 -11.14 15.36
N LEU A 43 11.22 -10.37 16.41
CA LEU A 43 12.14 -9.53 17.18
C LEU A 43 12.29 -10.05 18.62
N SER A 44 11.99 -11.32 18.87
CA SER A 44 12.06 -11.90 20.22
C SER A 44 13.49 -11.94 20.76
N PHE A 45 13.66 -11.85 22.08
CA PHE A 45 14.97 -11.88 22.76
C PHE A 45 15.89 -10.75 22.26
N ASN A 46 15.39 -9.53 22.34
CA ASN A 46 16.12 -8.29 22.09
C ASN A 46 15.99 -7.37 23.33
N LEU A 47 16.33 -6.10 23.19
CA LEU A 47 16.32 -5.10 24.26
C LEU A 47 15.34 -3.95 23.98
N ILE A 48 14.34 -4.19 23.13
CA ILE A 48 13.41 -3.16 22.64
C ILE A 48 12.56 -2.59 23.77
N GLU A 49 12.51 -1.27 23.92
CA GLU A 49 11.75 -0.60 24.98
C GLU A 49 10.37 -0.08 24.56
N LYS A 50 10.16 0.12 23.26
CA LYS A 50 8.95 0.72 22.69
C LYS A 50 8.53 0.01 21.41
N ILE A 51 7.23 0.00 21.16
CA ILE A 51 6.66 -0.42 19.89
C ILE A 51 6.53 0.84 19.04
N GLU A 52 7.30 0.94 17.96
CA GLU A 52 7.34 2.10 17.06
C GLU A 52 7.77 1.65 15.67
N ASN A 53 7.51 2.48 14.65
CA ASN A 53 7.93 2.26 13.26
C ASN A 53 7.40 0.94 12.65
N LEU A 54 6.18 0.56 13.01
CA LEU A 54 5.47 -0.60 12.45
C LEU A 54 4.24 -0.18 11.62
N ASP A 55 3.92 1.11 11.56
CA ASP A 55 2.65 1.62 11.07
C ASP A 55 2.41 1.34 9.59
N THR A 56 3.48 1.27 8.80
CA THR A 56 3.46 0.95 7.36
C THR A 56 3.37 -0.54 7.06
N LEU A 57 3.57 -1.42 8.04
CA LEU A 57 3.60 -2.89 7.87
C LEU A 57 2.18 -3.50 7.87
N ILE A 58 1.29 -2.93 7.06
CA ILE A 58 -0.15 -3.27 7.03
C ILE A 58 -0.45 -4.74 6.65
N ASN A 59 0.53 -5.43 6.06
CA ASN A 59 0.45 -6.84 5.67
C ASN A 59 0.94 -7.82 6.75
N LEU A 60 1.36 -7.33 7.91
CA LEU A 60 1.92 -8.16 8.97
C LEU A 60 0.84 -9.06 9.59
N GLU A 61 1.06 -10.36 9.54
CA GLU A 61 0.18 -11.42 10.07
C GLU A 61 0.71 -11.96 11.41
N THR A 62 2.03 -12.01 11.59
CA THR A 62 2.68 -12.48 12.82
C THR A 62 3.74 -11.52 13.32
N LEU A 63 3.61 -11.09 14.58
CA LEU A 63 4.57 -10.24 15.28
C LEU A 63 5.00 -10.90 16.60
N SER A 64 6.29 -11.18 16.72
CA SER A 64 6.89 -11.72 17.95
C SER A 64 7.90 -10.75 18.55
N LEU A 65 7.54 -10.20 19.70
CA LEU A 65 8.33 -9.28 20.55
C LEU A 65 8.60 -9.89 21.93
N TYR A 66 8.58 -11.22 22.02
CA TYR A 66 8.73 -11.94 23.28
C TYR A 66 10.11 -11.67 23.91
N SER A 67 10.18 -11.52 25.23
CA SER A 67 11.43 -11.28 25.96
C SER A 67 12.17 -10.02 25.49
N ASN A 68 11.51 -8.86 25.60
CA ASN A 68 12.05 -7.52 25.37
C ASN A 68 11.88 -6.66 26.65
N LYS A 69 11.99 -5.32 26.54
CA LYS A 69 11.84 -4.36 27.64
C LYS A 69 10.64 -3.41 27.44
N ILE A 70 9.64 -3.83 26.67
CA ILE A 70 8.49 -3.00 26.30
C ILE A 70 7.67 -2.66 27.55
N LYS A 71 7.35 -1.38 27.74
CA LYS A 71 6.63 -0.88 28.93
C LYS A 71 5.16 -0.57 28.68
N LYS A 72 4.78 -0.34 27.42
CA LYS A 72 3.44 0.10 27.01
C LYS A 72 2.98 -0.64 25.76
N ILE A 73 1.67 -0.82 25.63
CA ILE A 73 1.02 -1.30 24.41
C ILE A 73 0.57 -0.05 23.66
N GLU A 74 1.20 0.22 22.52
CA GLU A 74 0.94 1.39 21.68
C GLU A 74 1.35 1.08 20.23
N ASN A 75 0.89 1.87 19.25
CA ASN A 75 1.32 1.81 17.85
C ASN A 75 1.13 0.45 17.14
N LEU A 76 0.08 -0.29 17.50
CA LEU A 76 -0.29 -1.56 16.85
C LEU A 76 -1.60 -1.48 16.04
N GLU A 77 -2.29 -0.34 16.11
CA GLU A 77 -3.66 -0.15 15.62
C GLU A 77 -3.77 -0.24 14.09
N SER A 78 -2.70 0.07 13.35
CA SER A 78 -2.66 -0.02 11.89
C SER A 78 -2.39 -1.44 11.36
N LEU A 79 -2.02 -2.39 12.24
CA LEU A 79 -1.70 -3.77 11.86
C LEU A 79 -2.99 -4.61 11.75
N GLU A 80 -3.90 -4.22 10.86
CA GLU A 80 -5.26 -4.78 10.76
C GLU A 80 -5.30 -6.29 10.42
N LYS A 81 -4.25 -6.79 9.74
CA LYS A 81 -4.10 -8.20 9.36
C LYS A 81 -3.38 -9.06 10.41
N LEU A 82 -2.97 -8.48 11.54
CA LEU A 82 -2.20 -9.22 12.53
C LEU A 82 -3.05 -10.30 13.20
N GLU A 83 -2.66 -11.55 13.03
CA GLU A 83 -3.34 -12.72 13.59
C GLU A 83 -2.67 -13.21 14.88
N ILE A 84 -1.35 -13.09 14.95
CA ILE A 84 -0.54 -13.59 16.06
C ILE A 84 0.33 -12.48 16.62
N LEU A 85 0.07 -12.11 17.89
CA LEU A 85 0.88 -11.17 18.64
C LEU A 85 1.46 -11.83 19.89
N SER A 86 2.79 -11.90 19.95
CA SER A 86 3.51 -12.37 21.13
C SER A 86 4.32 -11.23 21.76
N ILE A 87 3.88 -10.73 22.91
CA ILE A 87 4.52 -9.66 23.69
C ILE A 87 4.79 -10.11 25.13
N GLY A 88 4.90 -11.42 25.36
CA GLY A 88 5.24 -12.01 26.66
C GLY A 88 6.66 -11.65 27.13
N LYS A 89 6.90 -11.76 28.44
CA LYS A 89 8.16 -11.43 29.13
C LYS A 89 8.67 -10.03 28.79
N ASN A 90 7.79 -9.04 28.87
CA ASN A 90 8.11 -7.62 28.77
C ASN A 90 7.88 -6.93 30.13
N LEU A 91 7.87 -5.59 30.15
CA LEU A 91 7.73 -4.76 31.35
C LEU A 91 6.37 -4.02 31.40
N ILE A 92 5.35 -4.54 30.72
CA ILE A 92 4.01 -3.93 30.67
C ILE A 92 3.33 -4.06 32.03
N ASN A 93 3.00 -2.93 32.66
CA ASN A 93 2.50 -2.88 34.04
C ASN A 93 1.12 -2.24 34.20
N SER A 94 0.46 -1.84 33.10
CA SER A 94 -0.83 -1.15 33.09
C SER A 94 -1.73 -1.73 32.01
N ILE A 95 -3.05 -1.70 32.23
CA ILE A 95 -4.09 -2.10 31.27
C ILE A 95 -4.19 -1.15 30.07
N GLN A 96 -3.57 0.03 30.15
CA GLN A 96 -3.60 1.03 29.09
C GLN A 96 -3.07 0.43 27.77
N GLY A 97 -3.87 0.55 26.70
CA GLY A 97 -3.53 0.03 25.37
C GLY A 97 -4.08 -1.37 25.09
N VAL A 98 -4.49 -2.13 26.11
CA VAL A 98 -5.12 -3.46 25.92
C VAL A 98 -6.45 -3.34 25.18
N ASP A 99 -7.21 -2.28 25.47
CA ASP A 99 -8.48 -1.95 24.78
C ASP A 99 -8.28 -1.68 23.28
N ARG A 100 -7.10 -1.21 22.87
CA ARG A 100 -6.78 -0.91 21.47
C ARG A 100 -6.68 -2.15 20.59
N PHE A 101 -6.45 -3.33 21.19
CA PHE A 101 -6.53 -4.60 20.46
C PHE A 101 -7.92 -4.85 19.84
N ARG A 102 -8.97 -4.15 20.27
CA ARG A 102 -10.31 -4.22 19.68
C ARG A 102 -10.37 -3.72 18.23
N PHE A 103 -9.41 -2.90 17.80
CA PHE A 103 -9.29 -2.47 16.40
C PHE A 103 -8.62 -3.53 15.52
N MET A 104 -7.94 -4.52 16.12
CA MET A 104 -7.23 -5.58 15.41
C MET A 104 -8.16 -6.79 15.18
N ASN A 105 -9.09 -6.64 14.23
CA ASN A 105 -10.16 -7.62 13.96
C ASN A 105 -9.65 -9.02 13.57
N SER A 106 -8.41 -9.11 13.05
CA SER A 106 -7.76 -10.35 12.63
C SER A 106 -7.07 -11.10 13.77
N LEU A 107 -6.89 -10.49 14.95
CA LEU A 107 -6.12 -11.09 16.04
C LEU A 107 -6.79 -12.38 16.54
N ARG A 108 -6.04 -13.49 16.52
CA ARG A 108 -6.48 -14.84 16.94
C ARG A 108 -5.68 -15.36 18.12
N VAL A 109 -4.41 -14.96 18.22
CA VAL A 109 -3.48 -15.43 19.25
C VAL A 109 -2.82 -14.22 19.91
N LEU A 110 -2.95 -14.12 21.24
CA LEU A 110 -2.32 -13.07 22.04
C LEU A 110 -1.56 -13.70 23.20
N ASN A 111 -0.28 -13.36 23.32
CA ASN A 111 0.53 -13.75 24.47
C ASN A 111 1.03 -12.52 25.24
N LEU A 112 0.57 -12.39 26.49
CA LEU A 112 0.98 -11.37 27.46
C LEU A 112 1.73 -11.97 28.67
N GLU A 113 2.00 -13.27 28.65
CA GLU A 113 2.58 -14.02 29.77
C GLU A 113 3.85 -13.36 30.29
N GLY A 114 4.03 -13.30 31.61
CA GLY A 114 5.28 -12.84 32.21
C GLY A 114 5.47 -11.32 32.21
N ASN A 115 4.46 -10.55 31.79
CA ASN A 115 4.41 -9.10 32.06
C ASN A 115 3.89 -8.82 33.48
N PRO A 116 4.34 -7.73 34.15
CA PRO A 116 3.83 -7.34 35.47
C PRO A 116 2.30 -7.22 35.55
N ILE A 117 1.64 -6.73 34.50
CA ILE A 117 0.17 -6.63 34.42
C ILE A 117 -0.53 -7.99 34.60
N ALA A 118 0.06 -9.08 34.09
CA ALA A 118 -0.51 -10.43 34.18
C ALA A 118 -0.35 -11.05 35.58
N GLN A 119 0.51 -10.47 36.42
CA GLN A 119 0.79 -10.97 37.77
C GLN A 119 -0.07 -10.29 38.84
N ASN A 120 -0.94 -9.34 38.47
CA ASN A 120 -1.80 -8.65 39.42
C ASN A 120 -2.92 -9.59 39.93
N PRO A 121 -2.95 -9.95 41.23
CA PRO A 121 -3.96 -10.86 41.77
C PRO A 121 -5.35 -10.24 41.86
N ASP A 122 -5.45 -8.91 41.96
CA ASP A 122 -6.71 -8.19 42.13
C ASP A 122 -7.44 -7.97 40.80
N PHE A 123 -6.74 -8.14 39.67
CA PHE A 123 -7.29 -7.92 38.33
C PHE A 123 -7.14 -9.17 37.45
N PRO A 124 -8.25 -9.86 37.10
CA PRO A 124 -8.22 -11.07 36.28
C PRO A 124 -7.98 -10.74 34.80
N LEU A 125 -6.75 -10.37 34.44
CA LEU A 125 -6.40 -9.88 33.09
C LEU A 125 -6.87 -10.83 31.98
N SER A 126 -6.72 -12.15 32.17
CA SER A 126 -7.16 -13.15 31.19
C SER A 126 -8.64 -13.04 30.85
N GLN A 127 -9.51 -12.88 31.86
CA GLN A 127 -10.94 -12.69 31.65
C GLN A 127 -11.23 -11.35 30.99
N TYR A 128 -10.52 -10.28 31.38
CA TYR A 128 -10.69 -8.97 30.77
C TYR A 128 -10.36 -9.00 29.26
N VAL A 129 -9.22 -9.57 28.89
CA VAL A 129 -8.79 -9.73 27.49
C VAL A 129 -9.78 -10.58 26.69
N ILE A 130 -10.24 -11.70 27.24
CA ILE A 130 -11.24 -12.56 26.59
C ILE A 130 -12.55 -11.82 26.34
N THR A 131 -12.98 -10.96 27.27
CA THR A 131 -14.18 -10.14 27.11
C THR A 131 -14.00 -9.08 26.03
N LEU A 132 -12.84 -8.43 25.96
CA LEU A 132 -12.57 -7.39 24.97
C LEU A 132 -12.41 -7.94 23.55
N LEU A 133 -11.87 -9.15 23.39
CA LEU A 133 -11.45 -9.70 22.10
C LEU A 133 -12.29 -10.93 21.72
N PRO A 134 -13.49 -10.74 21.15
CA PRO A 134 -14.39 -11.85 20.83
C PRO A 134 -13.83 -12.80 19.77
N ASN A 135 -12.90 -12.37 18.91
CA ASN A 135 -12.31 -13.24 17.89
C ASN A 135 -11.02 -13.95 18.35
N LEU A 136 -10.61 -13.76 19.60
CA LEU A 136 -9.42 -14.40 20.16
C LEU A 136 -9.68 -15.89 20.41
N HIS A 137 -8.83 -16.75 19.84
CA HIS A 137 -8.90 -18.20 19.98
C HIS A 137 -7.95 -18.72 21.05
N TYR A 138 -6.77 -18.11 21.15
CA TYR A 138 -5.73 -18.50 22.09
C TYR A 138 -5.23 -17.29 22.88
N TYR A 139 -5.21 -17.44 24.21
CA TYR A 139 -4.59 -16.48 25.11
C TYR A 139 -3.51 -17.19 25.92
N GLU A 140 -2.27 -16.67 25.90
CA GLU A 140 -1.11 -17.29 26.58
C GLU A 140 -0.96 -18.77 26.19
N TYR A 141 -1.10 -19.05 24.89
CA TYR A 141 -1.06 -20.40 24.29
C TYR A 141 -2.13 -21.39 24.80
N THR A 142 -3.11 -20.91 25.57
CA THR A 142 -4.23 -21.71 26.04
C THR A 142 -5.47 -21.45 25.18
N PHE A 143 -6.11 -22.52 24.71
CA PHE A 143 -7.36 -22.43 23.95
C PHE A 143 -8.50 -21.87 24.81
N ILE A 144 -9.18 -20.84 24.32
CA ILE A 144 -10.29 -20.19 25.02
C ILE A 144 -11.56 -20.99 24.77
N LYS A 145 -12.03 -21.69 25.80
CA LYS A 145 -13.29 -22.43 25.75
C LYS A 145 -14.50 -21.51 25.87
N SER A 146 -15.63 -21.93 25.33
CA SER A 146 -16.90 -21.20 25.42
C SER A 146 -17.30 -20.90 26.87
N GLU A 147 -17.10 -21.83 27.81
CA GLU A 147 -17.49 -21.61 29.21
C GLU A 147 -16.62 -20.54 29.89
N MET A 148 -15.36 -20.39 29.48
CA MET A 148 -14.47 -19.33 29.98
C MET A 148 -14.95 -17.96 29.48
N ARG A 149 -15.38 -17.91 28.21
CA ARG A 149 -15.88 -16.69 27.59
C ARG A 149 -17.18 -16.22 28.22
N GLU A 150 -18.14 -17.11 28.44
CA GLU A 150 -19.39 -16.78 29.14
C GLU A 150 -19.13 -16.21 30.54
N LYS A 151 -18.25 -16.84 31.32
CA LYS A 151 -17.86 -16.35 32.65
C LYS A 151 -17.21 -14.98 32.61
N ALA A 152 -16.30 -14.76 31.66
CA ALA A 152 -15.61 -13.49 31.47
C ALA A 152 -16.59 -12.37 31.10
N GLN A 153 -17.50 -12.64 30.16
CA GLN A 153 -18.54 -11.70 29.73
C GLN A 153 -19.50 -11.34 30.86
N ILE A 154 -19.94 -12.31 31.67
CA ILE A 154 -20.79 -12.03 32.83
C ILE A 154 -20.08 -11.11 33.83
N ARG A 155 -18.81 -11.41 34.14
CA ARG A 155 -18.01 -10.64 35.11
C ARG A 155 -17.79 -9.20 34.67
N PHE A 156 -17.51 -8.99 33.39
CA PHE A 156 -17.17 -7.69 32.80
C PHE A 156 -18.30 -7.09 31.96
N SER A 157 -19.56 -7.46 32.23
CA SER A 157 -20.72 -7.07 31.39
C SER A 157 -21.03 -5.57 31.43
N ARG A 158 -20.62 -4.86 32.48
CA ARG A 158 -20.80 -3.40 32.58
C ARG A 158 -19.71 -2.69 31.79
N GLU A 159 -18.46 -3.09 32.00
CA GLU A 159 -17.27 -2.57 31.32
C GLU A 159 -17.37 -2.82 29.80
N LEU A 160 -17.83 -4.00 29.39
CA LEU A 160 -18.03 -4.32 27.98
C LEU A 160 -18.97 -3.34 27.30
N ARG A 161 -20.13 -3.05 27.90
CA ARG A 161 -21.12 -2.09 27.36
C ARG A 161 -20.55 -0.68 27.25
N GLU A 162 -19.79 -0.24 28.25
CA GLU A 162 -19.15 1.08 28.24
C GLU A 162 -18.11 1.18 27.11
N ILE A 163 -17.28 0.15 26.95
CA ILE A 163 -16.24 0.14 25.92
C ILE A 163 -16.84 -0.01 24.51
N GLU A 164 -17.90 -0.81 24.34
CA GLU A 164 -18.64 -0.89 23.07
C GLU A 164 -19.23 0.46 22.66
N TYR A 165 -19.89 1.15 23.60
CA TYR A 165 -20.43 2.50 23.35
C TYR A 165 -19.35 3.52 22.97
N LEU A 166 -18.21 3.52 23.68
CA LEU A 166 -17.09 4.39 23.37
C LEU A 166 -16.44 4.05 22.02
N GLN A 167 -16.30 2.76 21.71
CA GLN A 167 -15.74 2.31 20.43
C GLN A 167 -16.65 2.71 19.26
N GLU A 168 -17.96 2.52 19.38
CA GLU A 168 -18.91 2.93 18.34
C GLU A 168 -18.83 4.43 18.07
N LYS A 169 -18.76 5.24 19.13
CA LYS A 169 -18.58 6.69 19.01
C LYS A 169 -17.23 7.05 18.37
N GLU A 170 -16.15 6.36 18.71
CA GLU A 170 -14.83 6.58 18.10
C GLU A 170 -14.81 6.19 16.62
N ILE A 171 -15.43 5.07 16.25
CA ILE A 171 -15.55 4.62 14.85
C ILE A 171 -16.35 5.65 14.05
N GLN A 172 -17.52 6.08 14.54
CA GLN A 172 -18.34 7.10 13.87
C GLN A 172 -17.59 8.42 13.69
N ALA A 173 -16.84 8.85 14.70
CA ALA A 173 -16.03 10.07 14.62
C ALA A 173 -14.91 9.94 13.58
N ARG A 174 -14.19 8.79 13.54
CA ARG A 174 -13.16 8.52 12.54
C ARG A 174 -13.72 8.44 11.13
N GLU A 175 -14.87 7.79 10.94
CA GLU A 175 -15.55 7.69 9.64
C GLU A 175 -16.04 9.07 9.16
N LEU A 176 -16.59 9.88 10.05
CA LEU A 176 -16.99 11.25 9.73
C LEU A 176 -15.78 12.09 9.33
N GLN A 177 -14.71 12.07 10.12
CA GLN A 177 -13.48 12.79 9.81
C GLN A 177 -12.87 12.33 8.49
N ALA A 178 -12.77 11.01 8.25
CA ALA A 178 -12.25 10.47 7.00
C ALA A 178 -13.11 10.88 5.79
N ARG A 179 -14.44 10.96 5.97
CA ARG A 179 -15.36 11.44 4.94
C ARG A 179 -15.15 12.92 4.66
N GLU A 180 -15.07 13.76 5.69
CA GLU A 180 -14.80 15.20 5.57
C GLU A 180 -13.44 15.46 4.90
N GLU A 181 -12.39 14.74 5.29
CA GLU A 181 -11.06 14.85 4.67
C GLU A 181 -11.06 14.37 3.22
N SER A 182 -11.80 13.30 2.90
CA SER A 182 -11.94 12.80 1.52
C SER A 182 -12.71 13.78 0.65
N GLU A 183 -13.76 14.39 1.19
CA GLU A 183 -14.55 15.41 0.50
C GLU A 183 -13.71 16.67 0.27
N ALA A 184 -13.02 17.16 1.29
CA ALA A 184 -12.10 18.30 1.17
C ALA A 184 -11.01 18.04 0.11
N ARG A 185 -10.40 16.84 0.10
CA ARG A 185 -9.43 16.45 -0.94
C ARG A 185 -10.04 16.44 -2.34
N ARG A 186 -11.27 15.95 -2.48
CA ARG A 186 -12.00 15.94 -3.76
C ARG A 186 -12.30 17.36 -4.24
N LEU A 187 -12.79 18.24 -3.35
CA LEU A 187 -13.10 19.63 -3.67
C LEU A 187 -11.84 20.41 -4.09
N ALA A 188 -10.75 20.25 -3.33
CA ALA A 188 -9.46 20.86 -3.66
C ALA A 188 -8.93 20.35 -5.01
N SER A 189 -9.01 19.05 -5.28
CA SER A 189 -8.62 18.48 -6.57
C SER A 189 -9.52 18.95 -7.73
N SER A 190 -10.74 19.36 -7.42
CA SER A 190 -11.71 19.91 -8.37
C SER A 190 -11.57 21.43 -8.55
N PHE A 191 -10.65 22.09 -7.84
CA PHE A 191 -10.44 23.54 -7.82
C PHE A 191 -11.67 24.35 -7.41
N VAL A 192 -12.48 23.78 -6.52
CA VAL A 192 -13.73 24.40 -6.01
C VAL A 192 -13.81 24.32 -4.49
N ASP A 193 -12.66 24.25 -3.84
CA ASP A 193 -12.56 24.45 -2.40
C ASP A 193 -13.21 25.77 -2.00
N HIS A 194 -14.06 25.74 -0.97
CA HIS A 194 -14.79 26.90 -0.46
C HIS A 194 -15.85 27.51 -1.41
N LEU A 195 -16.25 26.78 -2.46
CA LEU A 195 -17.37 27.13 -3.35
C LEU A 195 -18.60 26.23 -3.15
N ASP A 196 -18.57 25.35 -2.15
CA ASP A 196 -19.64 24.42 -1.79
C ASP A 196 -20.75 25.05 -0.93
N GLY A 197 -20.58 26.32 -0.54
CA GLY A 197 -21.51 27.13 0.24
C GLY A 197 -21.24 28.63 0.06
N ASN A 198 -21.53 29.43 1.10
CA ASN A 198 -21.32 30.89 1.08
C ASN A 198 -19.91 31.32 1.51
N GLN A 199 -18.95 30.39 1.61
CA GLN A 199 -17.65 30.69 2.21
C GLN A 199 -16.87 31.75 1.42
N LEU A 200 -17.00 31.78 0.08
CA LEU A 200 -16.44 32.84 -0.74
C LEU A 200 -17.07 34.21 -0.42
N PHE A 201 -18.39 34.27 -0.33
CA PHE A 201 -19.11 35.51 0.02
C PHE A 201 -18.73 35.99 1.43
N ASP A 202 -18.73 35.10 2.41
CA ASP A 202 -18.32 35.38 3.79
C ASP A 202 -16.88 35.90 3.87
N SER A 203 -16.02 35.46 2.96
CA SER A 203 -14.63 35.92 2.89
C SER A 203 -14.52 37.39 2.50
N PHE A 204 -15.46 37.93 1.71
CA PHE A 204 -15.48 39.35 1.34
C PHE A 204 -15.66 40.26 2.56
N TRP A 205 -16.42 39.79 3.57
CA TRP A 205 -16.79 40.59 4.73
C TRP A 205 -15.86 40.43 5.94
N ARG A 206 -15.01 39.40 6.01
CA ARG A 206 -14.20 39.09 7.20
C ARG A 206 -13.42 40.31 7.70
N ASP A 207 -12.80 41.04 6.78
CA ASP A 207 -11.98 42.21 7.09
C ASP A 207 -12.57 43.55 6.59
N ASP A 208 -13.84 43.57 6.16
CA ASP A 208 -14.50 44.80 5.69
C ASP A 208 -15.28 45.51 6.80
N ALA A 209 -14.60 46.40 7.51
CA ALA A 209 -15.21 47.22 8.54
C ALA A 209 -16.22 48.24 7.97
N ASP A 210 -15.95 48.78 6.79
CA ASP A 210 -16.79 49.82 6.16
C ASP A 210 -18.09 49.21 5.64
N GLY A 211 -18.00 48.02 5.03
CA GLY A 211 -19.16 47.22 4.62
C GLY A 211 -20.09 46.87 5.78
N ARG A 212 -19.54 46.49 6.95
CA ARG A 212 -20.34 46.27 8.17
C ARG A 212 -21.04 47.54 8.65
N VAL A 213 -20.39 48.69 8.54
CA VAL A 213 -21.00 49.99 8.87
C VAL A 213 -22.11 50.34 7.87
N LEU A 214 -21.94 50.04 6.58
CA LEU A 214 -22.97 50.23 5.56
C LEU A 214 -24.24 49.43 5.86
N MET A 215 -24.12 48.21 6.40
CA MET A 215 -25.26 47.39 6.82
C MET A 215 -26.07 47.98 8.00
N LEU A 216 -25.52 48.97 8.71
CA LEU A 216 -26.22 49.70 9.78
C LEU A 216 -27.05 50.89 9.26
N VAL A 217 -26.90 51.25 7.97
CA VAL A 217 -27.53 52.45 7.37
C VAL A 217 -29.05 52.26 7.17
N GLY A 218 -29.54 51.03 7.10
CA GLY A 218 -30.97 50.71 7.11
C GLY A 218 -31.33 49.45 6.30
N GLN A 219 -32.62 49.11 6.31
CA GLN A 219 -33.19 47.90 5.68
C GLN A 219 -32.82 47.75 4.19
N GLN A 220 -32.74 48.86 3.45
CA GLN A 220 -32.42 48.85 2.00
C GLN A 220 -31.00 48.35 1.69
N ALA A 221 -30.03 48.63 2.56
CA ALA A 221 -28.66 48.14 2.39
C ALA A 221 -28.56 46.64 2.69
N GLN A 222 -29.36 46.16 3.64
CA GLN A 222 -29.44 44.74 4.00
C GLN A 222 -30.11 43.95 2.88
N GLU A 223 -31.22 44.44 2.33
CA GLU A 223 -31.91 43.81 1.18
C GLU A 223 -30.99 43.68 -0.04
N LEU A 224 -30.18 44.71 -0.34
CA LEU A 224 -29.22 44.66 -1.45
C LEU A 224 -28.08 43.66 -1.20
N ALA A 225 -27.61 43.55 0.05
CA ALA A 225 -26.57 42.60 0.41
C ALA A 225 -27.08 41.15 0.35
N GLU A 226 -28.33 40.90 0.74
CA GLU A 226 -28.99 39.60 0.60
C GLU A 226 -29.20 39.23 -0.88
N GLU A 227 -29.57 40.19 -1.74
CA GLU A 227 -29.67 39.97 -3.18
C GLU A 227 -28.30 39.63 -3.78
N TYR A 228 -27.26 40.39 -3.42
CA TYR A 228 -25.89 40.11 -3.87
C TYR A 228 -25.35 38.78 -3.35
N GLU A 229 -25.63 38.41 -2.09
CA GLU A 229 -25.30 37.09 -1.54
C GLU A 229 -25.89 35.97 -2.39
N LYS A 230 -27.16 36.12 -2.78
CA LYS A 230 -27.86 35.14 -3.60
C LYS A 230 -27.25 35.04 -5.00
N ASP A 231 -26.94 36.16 -5.64
CA ASP A 231 -26.30 36.17 -6.97
C ASP A 231 -24.90 35.54 -6.93
N VAL A 232 -24.11 35.87 -5.91
CA VAL A 232 -22.79 35.27 -5.67
C VAL A 232 -22.92 33.77 -5.44
N PHE A 233 -23.90 33.33 -4.64
CA PHE A 233 -24.15 31.92 -4.41
C PHE A 233 -24.54 31.19 -5.71
N GLU A 234 -25.48 31.73 -6.50
CA GLU A 234 -25.90 31.12 -7.76
C GLU A 234 -24.72 30.96 -8.74
N LEU A 235 -23.88 32.00 -8.89
CA LEU A 235 -22.69 31.94 -9.76
C LEU A 235 -21.62 30.99 -9.23
N THR A 236 -21.34 30.99 -7.92
CA THR A 236 -20.36 30.07 -7.33
C THR A 236 -20.82 28.63 -7.42
N GLN A 237 -22.12 28.35 -7.32
CA GLN A 237 -22.67 27.00 -7.54
C GLN A 237 -22.50 26.52 -8.98
N GLU A 238 -22.50 27.41 -9.98
CA GLU A 238 -22.20 27.04 -11.36
C GLU A 238 -20.70 26.72 -11.56
N ILE A 239 -19.80 27.50 -10.96
CA ILE A 239 -18.35 27.19 -10.93
C ILE A 239 -18.12 25.85 -10.22
N TYR A 240 -18.79 25.62 -9.09
CA TYR A 240 -18.72 24.40 -8.30
C TYR A 240 -19.11 23.17 -9.12
N LYS A 241 -20.28 23.21 -9.79
CA LYS A 241 -20.74 22.13 -10.68
C LYS A 241 -19.77 21.91 -11.85
N LEU A 242 -19.26 22.99 -12.44
CA LEU A 242 -18.30 22.91 -13.53
C LEU A 242 -17.00 22.24 -13.08
N GLY A 243 -16.42 22.64 -11.95
CA GLY A 243 -15.19 22.06 -11.40
C GLY A 243 -15.34 20.58 -11.09
N LEU A 244 -16.45 20.17 -10.46
CA LEU A 244 -16.75 18.76 -10.23
C LEU A 244 -16.90 17.96 -11.53
N LYS A 245 -17.57 18.51 -12.54
CA LYS A 245 -17.69 17.85 -13.85
C LYS A 245 -16.33 17.67 -14.51
N ARG A 246 -15.50 18.72 -14.52
CA ARG A 246 -14.14 18.68 -15.08
C ARG A 246 -13.22 17.75 -14.31
N PHE A 247 -13.39 17.63 -13.00
CA PHE A 247 -12.69 16.64 -12.19
C PHE A 247 -12.98 15.23 -12.68
N VAL A 248 -14.25 14.87 -12.91
CA VAL A 248 -14.64 13.54 -13.42
C VAL A 248 -14.03 13.29 -14.79
N GLU A 249 -14.17 14.22 -15.74
CA GLU A 249 -13.58 14.09 -17.09
C GLU A 249 -12.05 13.90 -17.04
N ARG A 250 -11.37 14.62 -16.14
CA ARG A 250 -9.92 14.52 -15.96
C ARG A 250 -9.51 13.21 -15.29
N ASP A 251 -10.26 12.76 -14.29
CA ASP A 251 -9.99 11.50 -13.58
C ASP A 251 -10.18 10.29 -14.49
N GLU A 252 -11.21 10.31 -15.34
CA GLU A 252 -11.41 9.32 -16.40
C GLU A 252 -10.25 9.32 -17.39
N GLU A 253 -9.80 10.48 -17.87
CA GLU A 253 -8.67 10.55 -18.80
C GLU A 253 -7.34 10.08 -18.17
N ILE A 254 -7.10 10.40 -16.89
CA ILE A 254 -5.93 9.89 -16.15
C ILE A 254 -6.01 8.37 -16.01
N ARG A 255 -7.18 7.84 -15.67
CA ARG A 255 -7.39 6.40 -15.53
C ARG A 255 -7.14 5.68 -16.84
N ASP A 256 -7.76 6.15 -17.93
CA ASP A 256 -7.58 5.58 -19.26
C ASP A 256 -6.10 5.61 -19.69
N PHE A 257 -5.38 6.71 -19.41
CA PHE A 257 -3.94 6.79 -19.69
C PHE A 257 -3.13 5.75 -18.90
N MET A 258 -3.41 5.61 -17.60
CA MET A 258 -2.73 4.65 -16.73
C MET A 258 -3.04 3.20 -17.10
N ASP A 259 -4.30 2.88 -17.41
CA ASP A 259 -4.73 1.55 -17.82
C ASP A 259 -4.04 1.15 -19.13
N ASN A 260 -3.98 2.05 -20.12
CA ASN A 260 -3.25 1.81 -21.37
C ASN A 260 -1.76 1.55 -21.14
N LEU A 261 -1.12 2.28 -20.21
CA LEU A 261 0.30 2.08 -19.88
C LEU A 261 0.54 0.73 -19.21
N LEU A 262 -0.32 0.36 -18.26
CA LEU A 262 -0.24 -0.92 -17.54
C LEU A 262 -0.51 -2.11 -18.46
N ASP A 263 -1.52 -2.01 -19.33
CA ASP A 263 -1.84 -3.05 -20.30
C ASP A 263 -0.71 -3.24 -21.30
N GLY A 264 -0.14 -2.15 -21.83
CA GLY A 264 1.03 -2.21 -22.71
C GLY A 264 2.25 -2.85 -22.05
N GLN A 265 2.53 -2.50 -20.79
CA GLN A 265 3.63 -3.12 -20.03
C GLN A 265 3.39 -4.62 -19.80
N LYS A 266 2.16 -4.99 -19.44
CA LYS A 266 1.79 -6.39 -19.16
C LYS A 266 1.83 -7.24 -20.42
N GLU A 267 1.37 -6.71 -21.55
CA GLU A 267 1.43 -7.37 -22.85
C GLU A 267 2.89 -7.59 -23.29
N LEU A 268 3.74 -6.56 -23.14
CA LEU A 268 5.18 -6.68 -23.41
C LEU A 268 5.82 -7.76 -22.52
N GLN A 269 5.55 -7.72 -21.21
CA GLN A 269 6.10 -8.69 -20.27
C GLN A 269 5.67 -10.11 -20.61
N SER A 270 4.39 -10.33 -20.89
CA SER A 270 3.86 -11.65 -21.24
C SER A 270 4.42 -12.16 -22.57
N SER A 271 4.53 -11.30 -23.57
CA SER A 271 5.03 -11.67 -24.91
C SER A 271 6.53 -11.92 -24.88
N GLY A 272 7.30 -11.07 -24.22
CA GLY A 272 8.75 -11.24 -24.04
C GLY A 272 9.09 -12.46 -23.19
N GLN A 273 8.31 -12.74 -22.14
CA GLN A 273 8.48 -13.97 -21.35
C GLN A 273 8.28 -15.21 -22.23
N LYS A 274 7.22 -15.24 -23.03
CA LYS A 274 6.94 -16.36 -23.94
C LYS A 274 8.08 -16.57 -24.95
N GLU A 275 8.57 -15.49 -25.55
CA GLU A 275 9.68 -15.54 -26.51
C GLU A 275 10.95 -16.13 -25.88
N ILE A 276 11.27 -15.72 -24.65
CA ILE A 276 12.40 -16.26 -23.89
C ILE A 276 12.18 -17.73 -23.53
N GLU A 277 10.98 -18.12 -23.11
CA GLU A 277 10.64 -19.51 -22.78
C GLU A 277 10.78 -20.43 -24.00
N ASP A 278 10.25 -20.01 -25.16
CA ASP A 278 10.35 -20.75 -26.42
C ASP A 278 11.83 -20.90 -26.83
N PHE A 279 12.64 -19.85 -26.70
CA PHE A 279 14.09 -19.92 -26.94
C PHE A 279 14.82 -20.86 -25.96
N LEU A 280 14.46 -20.85 -24.68
CA LEU A 280 15.06 -21.74 -23.68
C LEU A 280 14.77 -23.21 -23.97
N LEU A 281 13.57 -23.53 -24.46
CA LEU A 281 13.21 -24.88 -24.89
C LEU A 281 14.01 -25.30 -26.13
N TYR A 282 14.14 -24.40 -27.11
CA TYR A 282 14.97 -24.62 -28.30
C TYR A 282 16.45 -24.84 -27.93
N LYS A 283 17.00 -23.98 -27.06
CA LYS A 283 18.36 -24.09 -26.52
C LYS A 283 18.60 -25.46 -25.88
N ALA A 284 17.67 -25.94 -25.05
CA ALA A 284 17.81 -27.25 -24.41
C ALA A 284 17.95 -28.37 -25.45
N THR A 285 17.14 -28.33 -26.51
CA THR A 285 17.16 -29.30 -27.61
C THR A 285 18.50 -29.27 -28.37
N ILE A 286 18.96 -28.08 -28.76
CA ILE A 286 20.24 -27.91 -29.48
C ILE A 286 21.42 -28.36 -28.62
N PHE A 287 21.42 -28.06 -27.32
CA PHE A 287 22.49 -28.44 -26.42
C PHE A 287 22.53 -29.95 -26.18
N ASP A 288 21.38 -30.61 -26.13
CA ASP A 288 21.31 -32.07 -26.05
C ASP A 288 21.85 -32.73 -27.33
N GLU A 289 21.46 -32.22 -28.51
CA GLU A 289 22.00 -32.68 -29.80
C GLU A 289 23.51 -32.47 -29.89
N ALA A 290 24.00 -31.27 -29.56
CA ALA A 290 25.42 -30.94 -29.55
C ALA A 290 26.20 -31.84 -28.57
N ARG A 291 25.64 -32.16 -27.41
CA ARG A 291 26.25 -33.06 -26.42
C ARG A 291 26.35 -34.50 -26.93
N ILE A 292 25.33 -34.97 -27.66
CA ILE A 292 25.35 -36.29 -28.29
C ILE A 292 26.43 -36.33 -29.38
N THR A 293 26.47 -35.34 -30.27
CA THR A 293 27.47 -35.22 -31.33
C THR A 293 28.89 -35.16 -30.77
N LEU A 294 29.10 -34.37 -29.70
CA LEU A 294 30.40 -34.27 -29.03
C LEU A 294 30.85 -35.61 -28.43
N ARG A 295 29.94 -36.35 -27.76
CA ARG A 295 30.27 -37.68 -27.21
C ARG A 295 30.66 -38.68 -28.30
N LEU A 296 29.99 -38.63 -29.46
CA LEU A 296 30.33 -39.51 -30.59
C LEU A 296 31.72 -39.17 -31.14
N LEU A 297 32.04 -37.88 -31.28
CA LEU A 297 33.39 -37.42 -31.66
C LEU A 297 34.45 -37.88 -30.65
N GLU A 298 34.21 -37.70 -29.35
CA GLU A 298 35.11 -38.15 -28.28
C GLU A 298 35.32 -39.69 -28.30
N GLN A 299 34.26 -40.47 -28.56
CA GLN A 299 34.35 -41.92 -28.68
C GLN A 299 35.20 -42.36 -29.88
N ASN A 300 35.02 -41.74 -31.04
CA ASN A 300 35.79 -42.07 -32.24
C ASN A 300 37.29 -41.76 -32.05
N VAL A 301 37.61 -40.64 -31.39
CA VAL A 301 39.00 -40.29 -31.03
C VAL A 301 39.60 -41.33 -30.06
N MET A 302 38.84 -41.80 -29.08
CA MET A 302 39.28 -42.82 -28.12
C MET A 302 39.47 -44.22 -28.76
N HIS A 303 38.78 -44.51 -29.86
CA HIS A 303 38.93 -45.75 -30.63
C HIS A 303 40.08 -45.72 -31.65
N GLY A 304 40.74 -44.56 -31.81
CA GLY A 304 41.88 -44.40 -32.71
C GLY A 304 41.50 -44.23 -34.18
N ASP A 305 40.27 -43.79 -34.45
CA ASP A 305 39.81 -43.47 -35.80
C ASP A 305 40.49 -42.19 -36.32
N ASP A 306 40.83 -42.15 -37.61
CA ASP A 306 41.42 -40.96 -38.23
C ASP A 306 40.46 -39.75 -38.10
N GLU A 307 41.01 -38.60 -37.67
CA GLU A 307 40.27 -37.33 -37.57
C GLU A 307 39.64 -36.94 -38.93
N ASP A 308 40.30 -37.29 -40.04
CA ASP A 308 39.85 -37.05 -41.42
C ASP A 308 38.88 -38.13 -41.96
N SER A 309 38.40 -39.03 -41.11
CA SER A 309 37.39 -40.01 -41.54
C SER A 309 36.10 -39.30 -41.98
N LEU A 310 35.44 -39.84 -43.00
CA LEU A 310 34.21 -39.28 -43.55
C LEU A 310 33.09 -39.12 -42.51
N GLU A 311 33.12 -39.92 -41.44
CA GLU A 311 32.17 -39.90 -40.33
C GLU A 311 32.47 -38.76 -39.34
N ASN A 312 33.75 -38.55 -38.98
CA ASN A 312 34.18 -37.44 -38.13
C ASN A 312 33.97 -36.07 -38.81
N ILE A 313 34.23 -35.97 -40.12
CA ILE A 313 33.93 -34.76 -40.91
C ILE A 313 32.43 -34.43 -40.85
N LYS A 314 31.55 -35.43 -41.02
CA LYS A 314 30.08 -35.23 -40.93
C LYS A 314 29.61 -34.81 -39.54
N LEU A 315 30.21 -35.36 -38.48
CA LEU A 315 29.90 -34.98 -37.11
C LEU A 315 30.37 -33.55 -36.81
N SER A 316 31.56 -33.17 -37.28
CA SER A 316 32.06 -31.79 -37.20
C SER A 316 31.17 -30.80 -37.98
N ASP A 317 30.74 -31.16 -39.19
CA ASP A 317 29.79 -30.36 -39.98
C ASP A 317 28.44 -30.21 -39.26
N THR A 318 27.96 -31.28 -38.61
CA THR A 318 26.74 -31.24 -37.79
C THR A 318 26.92 -30.28 -36.62
N MET A 319 28.04 -30.33 -35.91
CA MET A 319 28.35 -29.42 -34.80
C MET A 319 28.40 -27.96 -35.26
N HIS A 320 29.03 -27.69 -36.41
CA HIS A 320 29.08 -26.35 -36.97
C HIS A 320 27.68 -25.83 -37.34
N LYS A 321 26.84 -26.67 -37.96
CA LYS A 321 25.43 -26.32 -38.25
C LYS A 321 24.63 -26.03 -37.00
N LEU A 322 24.80 -26.82 -35.93
CA LEU A 322 24.14 -26.56 -34.65
C LEU A 322 24.55 -25.21 -34.06
N ASN A 323 25.83 -24.84 -34.16
CA ASN A 323 26.32 -23.55 -33.69
C ASN A 323 25.73 -22.38 -34.50
N VAL A 324 25.75 -22.48 -35.84
CA VAL A 324 25.15 -21.44 -36.71
C VAL A 324 23.66 -21.28 -36.42
N ASN A 325 22.91 -22.39 -36.35
CA ASN A 325 21.47 -22.34 -36.06
C ASN A 325 21.18 -21.73 -34.68
N PHE A 326 22.03 -21.99 -33.68
CA PHE A 326 21.90 -21.40 -32.35
C PHE A 326 22.16 -19.89 -32.37
N GLU A 327 23.22 -19.44 -33.04
CA GLU A 327 23.53 -18.02 -33.21
C GLU A 327 22.41 -17.28 -33.96
N ASP A 328 21.88 -17.88 -35.03
CA ASP A 328 20.76 -17.32 -35.81
C ASP A 328 19.51 -17.19 -34.93
N SER A 329 19.12 -18.25 -34.20
CA SER A 329 17.96 -18.21 -33.31
C SER A 329 18.13 -17.22 -32.15
N LEU A 330 19.34 -17.04 -31.62
CA LEU A 330 19.64 -16.05 -30.59
C LEU A 330 19.47 -14.62 -31.13
N ASN A 331 19.94 -14.38 -32.36
CA ASN A 331 19.78 -13.09 -33.03
C ASN A 331 18.30 -12.80 -33.35
N ASP A 332 17.55 -13.80 -33.79
CA ASP A 332 16.12 -13.69 -34.05
C ASP A 332 15.35 -13.31 -32.77
N MET A 333 15.61 -14.01 -31.66
CA MET A 333 15.02 -13.68 -30.35
C MET A 333 15.34 -12.23 -29.94
N TRP A 334 16.61 -11.81 -30.09
CA TRP A 334 17.01 -10.44 -29.78
C TRP A 334 16.28 -9.40 -30.64
N LEU A 335 16.14 -9.65 -31.95
CA LEU A 335 15.41 -8.77 -32.87
C LEU A 335 13.92 -8.67 -32.50
N VAL A 336 13.29 -9.78 -32.14
CA VAL A 336 11.89 -9.79 -31.70
C VAL A 336 11.71 -8.98 -30.42
N LEU A 337 12.54 -9.22 -29.40
CA LEU A 337 12.47 -8.49 -28.13
C LEU A 337 12.71 -6.98 -28.33
N MET A 338 13.68 -6.60 -29.16
CA MET A 338 13.92 -5.19 -29.50
C MET A 338 12.75 -4.56 -30.24
N SER A 339 12.13 -5.29 -31.19
CA SER A 339 10.98 -4.80 -31.92
C SER A 339 9.77 -4.58 -31.00
N GLN A 340 9.58 -5.45 -30.01
CA GLN A 340 8.52 -5.30 -29.01
C GLN A 340 8.77 -4.08 -28.12
N GLU A 341 10.01 -3.87 -27.66
CA GLU A 341 10.40 -2.70 -26.87
C GLU A 341 10.21 -1.39 -27.64
N LEU A 342 10.63 -1.35 -28.91
CA LEU A 342 10.45 -0.18 -29.77
C LEU A 342 8.95 0.14 -29.97
N HIS A 343 8.13 -0.88 -30.21
CA HIS A 343 6.69 -0.69 -30.37
C HIS A 343 6.03 -0.15 -29.10
N LEU A 344 6.41 -0.66 -27.92
CA LEU A 344 5.93 -0.12 -26.65
C LEU A 344 6.35 1.35 -26.49
N HIS A 345 7.61 1.69 -26.80
CA HIS A 345 8.10 3.06 -26.72
C HIS A 345 7.29 4.02 -27.60
N GLU A 346 7.07 3.68 -28.87
CA GLU A 346 6.25 4.48 -29.80
C GLU A 346 4.81 4.65 -29.30
N THR A 347 4.20 3.57 -28.79
CA THR A 347 2.84 3.59 -28.25
C THR A 347 2.73 4.48 -27.01
N ILE A 348 3.72 4.42 -26.12
CA ILE A 348 3.79 5.27 -24.92
C ILE A 348 3.96 6.74 -25.32
N GLU A 349 4.80 7.04 -26.31
CA GLU A 349 5.02 8.41 -26.78
C GLU A 349 3.74 9.01 -27.39
N GLU A 350 3.04 8.24 -28.22
CA GLU A 350 1.77 8.64 -28.81
C GLU A 350 0.69 8.86 -27.73
N SER A 351 0.56 7.91 -26.80
CA SER A 351 -0.39 8.00 -25.69
C SER A 351 -0.11 9.22 -24.80
N THR A 352 1.16 9.45 -24.46
CA THR A 352 1.60 10.61 -23.65
C THR A 352 1.28 11.93 -24.35
N THR A 353 1.53 12.01 -25.66
CA THR A 353 1.23 13.21 -26.44
C THR A 353 -0.27 13.49 -26.51
N ASN A 354 -1.07 12.45 -26.71
CA ASN A 354 -2.53 12.55 -26.73
C ASN A 354 -3.10 12.96 -25.38
N PHE A 355 -2.62 12.36 -24.30
CA PHE A 355 -2.98 12.70 -22.93
C PHE A 355 -2.67 14.17 -22.62
N HIS A 356 -1.44 14.62 -22.92
CA HIS A 356 -1.03 16.00 -22.69
C HIS A 356 -1.92 17.00 -23.42
N ARG A 357 -2.24 16.73 -24.70
CA ARG A 357 -3.14 17.58 -25.49
C ARG A 357 -4.53 17.69 -24.86
N LYS A 358 -5.13 16.56 -24.45
CA LYS A 358 -6.47 16.54 -23.86
C LYS A 358 -6.51 17.24 -22.50
N ILE A 359 -5.55 16.99 -21.63
CA ILE A 359 -5.43 17.67 -20.33
C ILE A 359 -5.26 19.17 -20.52
N SER A 360 -4.42 19.60 -21.45
CA SER A 360 -4.24 21.02 -21.76
C SER A 360 -5.53 21.67 -22.26
N ASP A 361 -6.28 21.01 -23.14
CA ASP A 361 -7.57 21.51 -23.64
C ASP A 361 -8.62 21.61 -22.53
N MET A 362 -8.70 20.60 -21.66
CA MET A 362 -9.59 20.62 -20.49
C MET A 362 -9.28 21.77 -19.53
N MET A 363 -7.99 22.01 -19.24
CA MET A 363 -7.57 23.11 -18.37
C MET A 363 -7.89 24.48 -18.98
N SER A 364 -7.59 24.69 -20.26
CA SER A 364 -7.89 25.96 -20.94
C SER A 364 -9.39 26.27 -20.91
N LYS A 365 -10.23 25.29 -21.26
CA LYS A 365 -11.70 25.45 -21.22
C LYS A 365 -12.23 25.74 -19.84
N PHE A 366 -11.67 25.12 -18.80
CA PHE A 366 -12.04 25.40 -17.42
C PHE A 366 -11.67 26.83 -17.02
N LEU A 367 -10.45 27.27 -17.33
CA LEU A 367 -9.99 28.63 -17.02
C LEU A 367 -10.83 29.69 -17.72
N GLU A 368 -11.14 29.51 -19.01
CA GLU A 368 -11.98 30.44 -19.78
C GLU A 368 -13.38 30.57 -19.18
N ALA A 369 -14.01 29.44 -18.84
CA ALA A 369 -15.32 29.42 -18.22
C ALA A 369 -15.31 30.05 -16.83
N SER A 370 -14.35 29.68 -15.98
CA SER A 370 -14.21 30.23 -14.63
C SER A 370 -13.98 31.75 -14.66
N GLN A 371 -13.13 32.25 -15.56
CA GLN A 371 -12.92 33.68 -15.75
C GLN A 371 -14.21 34.41 -16.11
N SER A 372 -15.03 33.83 -16.98
CA SER A 372 -16.34 34.40 -17.33
C SER A 372 -17.26 34.56 -16.11
N PHE A 373 -17.30 33.56 -15.22
CA PHE A 373 -18.09 33.64 -13.99
C PHE A 373 -17.54 34.68 -13.01
N PHE A 374 -16.21 34.78 -12.85
CA PHE A 374 -15.61 35.81 -12.00
C PHE A 374 -15.80 37.24 -12.54
N VAL A 375 -15.90 37.41 -13.86
CA VAL A 375 -16.28 38.70 -14.44
C VAL A 375 -17.73 39.05 -14.08
N GLN A 376 -18.65 38.09 -14.18
CA GLN A 376 -20.05 38.28 -13.78
C GLN A 376 -20.21 38.58 -12.27
N LEU A 377 -19.40 37.97 -11.41
CA LEU A 377 -19.41 38.26 -9.96
C LEU A 377 -18.99 39.70 -9.62
N ARG A 378 -18.23 40.34 -10.52
CA ARG A 378 -17.68 41.69 -10.35
C ARG A 378 -18.59 42.76 -10.93
N GLU A 379 -19.34 42.45 -11.98
CA GLU A 379 -20.29 43.36 -12.65
C GLU A 379 -21.61 43.42 -11.87
#